data_AF-A0A2I0SB16-F1
#
_entry.id   AF-A0A2I0SB16-F1
#
_cell.length_a   1.000
_cell.length_b   1.000
_cell.length_c   1.000
_cell.angle_alpha   90.00
_cell.angle_beta   90.00
_cell.angle_gamma   90.00
#
_symmetry.space_group_name_H-M   'P 1'
#
loop_
_entity.id
_entity.type
_entity.pdbx_description
1 polymer ?
#
loop_
_entity_poly.entity_id
_entity_poly.type
_entity_poly.pdbx_seq_one_letter_code
_entity_poly.pdbx_strand_id
1 'polypeptide(L)'
;MGLLLDVENTAVTRQTAEALARMGTVTAVRLIALAVAEADGNQADWLQTGVHDALVRPDGVPAVAAACRKLAQGQEEAVRRGAAEISAWTDDARC
;
A
#
# COMPACT_ATOMS: atom_id res chain seq x y z
N MET A 1 -6.49 12.97 -0.14
CA MET A 1 -6.86 11.72 -0.83
C MET A 1 -6.99 11.87 -2.35
N GLY A 2 -7.42 13.02 -2.89
CA GLY A 2 -7.67 13.19 -4.34
C GLY A 2 -6.47 13.09 -5.31
N LEU A 3 -5.24 12.82 -4.85
CA LEU A 3 -4.08 12.51 -5.70
C LEU A 3 -3.75 11.00 -5.71
N LEU A 4 -4.25 10.25 -4.72
CA LEU A 4 -4.06 8.80 -4.62
C LEU A 4 -5.30 8.02 -5.09
N LEU A 5 -6.46 8.67 -5.00
CA LEU A 5 -7.74 8.19 -5.49
C LEU A 5 -8.21 9.14 -6.59
N ASP A 6 -7.50 9.15 -7.71
CA ASP A 6 -7.98 9.83 -8.90
C ASP A 6 -8.91 8.88 -9.67
N VAL A 7 -10.22 9.14 -9.57
CA VAL A 7 -11.26 8.30 -10.18
C VAL A 7 -11.21 8.35 -11.71
N GLU A 8 -10.62 9.41 -12.29
CA GLU A 8 -10.51 9.59 -13.74
C GLU A 8 -9.24 8.95 -14.30
N ASN A 9 -8.25 8.61 -13.47
CA ASN A 9 -6.97 8.04 -13.93
C ASN A 9 -6.37 6.97 -13.00
N THR A 10 -6.81 5.72 -13.17
CA THR A 10 -6.33 4.54 -12.43
C THR A 10 -4.84 4.25 -12.60
N ALA A 11 -4.19 4.77 -13.66
CA ALA A 11 -2.74 4.65 -13.83
C ALA A 11 -1.96 5.50 -12.80
N VAL A 12 -2.53 6.63 -12.37
CA VAL A 12 -1.94 7.49 -11.32
C VAL A 12 -2.00 6.79 -9.96
N THR A 13 -3.08 6.08 -9.66
CA THR A 13 -3.21 5.26 -8.44
C THR A 13 -2.09 4.22 -8.35
N ARG A 14 -1.87 3.46 -9.43
CA ARG A 14 -0.80 2.45 -9.51
C ARG A 14 0.59 3.05 -9.33
N GLN A 15 0.94 4.09 -10.10
CA GLN A 15 2.27 4.71 -10.04
C GLN A 15 2.55 5.37 -8.69
N THR A 16 1.53 5.99 -8.09
CA THR A 16 1.66 6.61 -6.76
C THR A 16 1.86 5.56 -5.68
N ALA A 17 1.09 4.47 -5.72
CA ALA A 17 1.27 3.34 -4.80
C ALA A 17 2.68 2.73 -4.92
N GLU A 18 3.17 2.53 -6.15
CA GLU A 18 4.53 2.03 -6.40
C GLU A 18 5.60 2.98 -5.87
N ALA A 19 5.48 4.28 -6.12
CA ALA A 19 6.42 5.29 -5.63
C ALA A 19 6.49 5.30 -4.09
N LEU A 20 5.34 5.27 -3.41
CA LEU A 20 5.27 5.26 -1.95
C LEU A 20 5.78 3.93 -1.37
N ALA A 21 5.44 2.80 -1.98
CA ALA A 21 5.93 1.50 -1.55
C ALA A 21 7.46 1.40 -1.68
N ARG A 22 8.03 1.97 -2.76
CA ARG A 22 9.48 2.10 -2.94
C ARG A 22 10.16 2.93 -1.85
N MET A 23 9.49 3.94 -1.30
CA MET A 23 10.06 4.71 -0.18
C MET A 23 10.19 3.85 1.08
N GLY A 24 9.31 2.85 1.27
CA GLY A 24 9.38 1.89 2.39
C GLY A 24 9.29 2.50 3.79
N THR A 25 9.00 3.80 3.90
CA THR A 25 8.90 4.50 5.19
C THR A 25 7.53 4.26 5.82
N VAL A 26 7.46 4.35 7.16
CA VAL A 26 6.19 4.22 7.90
C VAL A 26 5.16 5.24 7.42
N THR A 27 5.57 6.47 7.13
CA THR A 27 4.68 7.53 6.62
C THR A 27 4.14 7.18 5.24
N ALA A 28 4.98 6.70 4.32
CA ALA A 28 4.56 6.31 2.99
C ALA A 28 3.57 5.12 3.03
N VAL A 29 3.88 4.09 3.83
CA VAL A 29 2.99 2.93 4.00
C VAL A 29 1.68 3.31 4.71
N ARG A 30 1.70 4.30 5.63
CA ARG A 30 0.47 4.83 6.24
C ARG A 30 -0.44 5.49 5.22
N LEU A 31 0.10 6.21 4.24
CA LEU A 31 -0.69 6.82 3.17
C LEU A 31 -1.34 5.76 2.26
N ILE A 32 -0.60 4.71 1.93
CA ILE A 32 -1.15 3.57 1.19
C ILE A 32 -2.25 2.89 2.01
N ALA A 33 -2.01 2.62 3.30
CA ALA A 33 -2.99 1.98 4.18
C ALA A 33 -4.30 2.77 4.31
N LEU A 34 -4.23 4.11 4.39
CA LEU A 34 -5.42 4.95 4.38
C LEU A 34 -6.18 4.84 3.06
N ALA A 35 -5.47 4.84 1.93
CA ALA A 35 -6.12 4.67 0.64
C ALA A 35 -6.74 3.29 0.46
N VAL A 36 -6.08 2.23 0.90
CA VAL A 36 -6.65 0.87 0.90
C VAL A 36 -7.93 0.81 1.73
N ALA A 37 -7.96 1.45 2.90
CA ALA A 37 -9.13 1.45 3.78
C ALA A 37 -10.36 2.20 3.21
N GLU A 38 -10.14 3.11 2.26
CA GLU A 38 -11.17 3.93 1.59
C GLU A 38 -11.49 3.47 0.16
N ALA A 39 -10.61 2.68 -0.47
CA ALA A 39 -10.71 2.26 -1.85
C ALA A 39 -11.93 1.37 -2.10
N ASP A 40 -12.58 1.56 -3.25
CA ASP A 40 -13.47 0.54 -3.81
C ASP A 40 -12.65 -0.65 -4.38
N GLY A 41 -13.32 -1.75 -4.73
CA GLY A 41 -12.65 -2.95 -5.21
C GLY A 41 -11.75 -2.73 -6.44
N ASN A 42 -12.18 -1.88 -7.38
CA ASN A 42 -11.36 -1.58 -8.56
C ASN A 42 -10.14 -0.73 -8.20
N GLN A 43 -10.28 0.24 -7.30
CA GLN A 43 -9.17 1.03 -6.80
C GLN A 43 -8.17 0.19 -5.98
N ALA A 44 -8.67 -0.75 -5.17
CA ALA A 44 -7.86 -1.66 -4.38
C ALA A 44 -6.97 -2.54 -5.26
N ASP A 45 -7.48 -3.03 -6.40
CA ASP A 45 -6.69 -3.82 -7.36
C ASP A 45 -5.51 -3.02 -7.93
N TRP A 46 -5.71 -1.73 -8.24
CA TRP A 46 -4.63 -0.86 -8.74
C TRP A 46 -3.61 -0.50 -7.66
N LEU A 47 -4.06 -0.30 -6.41
CA LEU A 47 -3.18 -0.10 -5.25
C LEU A 47 -2.33 -1.35 -4.99
N GLN A 48 -2.96 -2.53 -4.99
CA GLN A 48 -2.30 -3.81 -4.85
C GLN A 48 -1.24 -3.98 -5.94
N THR A 49 -1.61 -3.73 -7.19
CA THR A 49 -0.69 -3.86 -8.32
C THR A 49 0.52 -2.94 -8.20
N GLY A 50 0.32 -1.67 -7.81
CA GLY A 50 1.43 -0.73 -7.61
C GLY A 50 2.33 -1.12 -6.45
N VAL A 51 1.78 -1.66 -5.36
CA VAL A 51 2.57 -2.22 -4.26
C VAL A 51 3.39 -3.41 -4.76
N HIS A 52 2.81 -4.35 -5.48
CA HIS A 52 3.51 -5.50 -6.07
C HIS A 52 4.67 -5.07 -6.98
N ASP A 53 4.46 -4.09 -7.86
CA ASP A 53 5.52 -3.57 -8.74
C ASP A 53 6.75 -3.10 -7.95
N ALA A 54 6.54 -2.49 -6.78
CA ALA A 54 7.64 -2.05 -5.90
C ALA A 54 8.33 -3.22 -5.19
N LEU A 55 7.60 -4.31 -4.91
CA LEU A 55 8.08 -5.50 -4.19
C LEU A 55 8.90 -6.44 -5.08
N VAL A 56 8.63 -6.50 -6.39
CA VAL A 56 9.41 -7.29 -7.36
C VAL A 56 10.89 -6.85 -7.42
N ARG A 57 11.20 -5.66 -6.90
CA ARG A 57 12.57 -5.16 -6.77
C ARG A 57 13.29 -5.73 -5.54
N PRO A 58 14.63 -5.93 -5.61
CA PRO A 58 15.42 -6.59 -4.57
C PRO A 58 15.27 -6.02 -3.15
N ASP A 59 15.05 -4.71 -3.04
CA ASP A 59 15.04 -3.99 -1.76
C ASP A 59 13.61 -3.72 -1.21
N GLY A 60 12.55 -4.09 -1.93
CA GLY A 60 11.19 -3.61 -1.66
C GLY A 60 10.46 -4.29 -0.49
N VAL A 61 10.62 -5.61 -0.36
CA VAL A 61 9.80 -6.46 0.54
C VAL A 61 10.06 -6.22 2.04
N PRO A 62 11.30 -6.11 2.53
CA PRO A 62 11.56 -6.03 3.97
C PRO A 62 11.04 -4.73 4.60
N ALA A 63 11.12 -3.61 3.87
CA ALA A 63 10.75 -2.29 4.37
C ALA A 63 9.23 -2.13 4.53
N VAL A 64 8.46 -2.54 3.52
CA VAL A 64 6.98 -2.47 3.56
C VAL A 64 6.42 -3.35 4.67
N ALA A 65 6.89 -4.60 4.78
CA ALA A 65 6.44 -5.52 5.84
C ALA A 65 6.76 -5.00 7.25
N ALA A 66 7.93 -4.38 7.45
CA ALA A 66 8.30 -3.78 8.73
C ALA A 66 7.43 -2.57 9.09
N ALA A 67 7.08 -1.75 8.10
CA ALA A 67 6.17 -0.62 8.28
C ALA A 67 4.75 -1.08 8.62
N CYS A 68 4.20 -2.08 7.93
CA CYS A 68 2.87 -2.62 8.23
C CYS A 68 2.78 -3.16 9.66
N ARG A 69 3.79 -3.90 10.14
CA ARG A 69 3.84 -4.37 11.54
C ARG A 69 3.77 -3.25 12.57
N LYS A 70 4.44 -2.11 12.30
CA LYS A 70 4.38 -0.93 13.17
C LYS A 70 2.99 -0.30 13.15
N LEU A 71 2.38 -0.18 11.98
CA LEU A 71 1.06 0.43 11.81
C LEU A 71 -0.06 -0.41 12.42
N ALA A 72 0.06 -1.74 12.41
CA ALA A 72 -0.89 -2.66 13.05
C ALA A 72 -1.00 -2.45 14.58
N GLN A 73 0.03 -1.87 15.21
CA GLN A 73 0.02 -1.52 16.64
C GLN A 73 -0.53 -0.11 16.93
N GLY A 74 -0.89 0.66 15.88
CA GLY A 74 -1.41 2.01 16.01
C GLY A 74 -2.85 2.08 16.54
N GLN A 75 -3.31 3.29 16.85
CA GLN A 75 -4.67 3.52 17.38
C GLN A 75 -5.71 3.79 16.28
N GLU A 76 -5.28 4.13 15.06
CA GLU A 76 -6.18 4.45 13.95
C GLU A 76 -6.67 3.19 13.24
N GLU A 77 -7.96 2.89 13.38
CA GLU A 77 -8.56 1.66 12.86
C GLU A 77 -8.44 1.52 11.34
N ALA A 78 -8.68 2.60 10.59
CA ALA A 78 -8.54 2.61 9.14
C ALA A 78 -7.11 2.24 8.70
N VAL A 79 -6.11 2.82 9.37
CA VAL A 79 -4.69 2.54 9.11
C VAL A 79 -4.34 1.09 9.46
N ARG A 80 -4.86 0.55 10.57
CA ARG A 80 -4.62 -0.85 10.94
C ARG A 80 -5.20 -1.81 9.91
N ARG A 81 -6.44 -1.59 9.50
CA ARG A 81 -7.14 -2.40 8.49
C ARG A 81 -6.39 -2.38 7.16
N GLY A 82 -6.05 -1.21 6.64
CA GLY A 82 -5.28 -1.09 5.40
C GLY A 82 -3.88 -1.71 5.50
N ALA A 83 -3.19 -1.58 6.65
CA ALA A 83 -1.89 -2.22 6.86
C ALA A 83 -1.97 -3.76 6.89
N ALA A 84 -3.08 -4.32 7.41
CA ALA A 84 -3.32 -5.75 7.39
C ALA A 84 -3.54 -6.28 5.97
N GLU A 85 -4.31 -5.55 5.14
CA GLU A 85 -4.52 -5.89 3.73
C GLU A 85 -3.21 -5.83 2.92
N ILE A 86 -2.42 -4.77 3.09
CA ILE A 86 -1.09 -4.65 2.45
C ILE A 86 -0.17 -5.81 2.88
N SER A 87 -0.25 -6.23 4.15
CA SER A 87 0.56 -7.35 4.65
C SER A 87 0.21 -8.65 3.92
N ALA A 88 -1.09 -8.92 3.71
CA ALA A 88 -1.54 -10.09 2.95
C ALA A 88 -0.98 -10.07 1.51
N TRP A 89 -0.97 -8.92 0.84
CA TRP A 89 -0.37 -8.80 -0.49
C TRP A 89 1.13 -9.11 -0.50
N THR A 90 1.87 -8.67 0.52
CA THR A 90 3.31 -8.94 0.61
C THR A 90 3.63 -10.41 0.87
N ASP A 91 2.72 -11.16 1.50
CA ASP A 91 2.90 -12.59 1.72
C ASP A 91 2.58 -13.40 0.44
N ASP A 92 1.59 -12.97 -0.35
CA ASP A 92 1.31 -13.53 -1.69
C ASP A 92 2.46 -13.28 -2.68
N ALA A 93 3.13 -12.12 -2.60
CA ALA A 93 4.27 -11.76 -3.46
C ALA A 93 5.53 -12.62 -3.23
N ARG A 94 5.59 -13.38 -2.13
CA ARG A 94 6.74 -14.25 -1.79
C ARG A 94 6.60 -15.67 -2.34
N CYS A 95 5.44 -16.02 -2.91
CA CYS A 95 5.17 -17.30 -3.56
C CYS A 95 5.49 -17.25 -5.05
#